data_AF-A0A0S8A4C1-F1
#
_entry.id   AF-A0A0S8A4C1-F1
#
_cell.length_a   1.000
_cell.length_b   1.000
_cell.length_c   1.000
_cell.angle_alpha   90.00
_cell.angle_beta   90.00
_cell.angle_gamma   90.00
#
_symmetry.space_group_name_H-M   'P 1'
#
loop_
_entity.id
_entity.type
_entity.pdbx_description
1 polymer ?
#
loop_
_entity_poly.entity_id
_entity_poly.type
_entity_poly.pdbx_seq_one_letter_code
_entity_poly.pdbx_strand_id
1 'polypeptide(L)'
;IFEQKHYYSLNYDDQQLDIASASPPKDENGWPEINQETLHLEPCLPLDAELAAFIQSVRTNTPPLVTGRVGLEAVRVANIIKENMSACL
;
A
#
# COMPACT_ATOMS: atom_id res chain seq x y z
N ILE A 1 4.06 1.81 -5.45
CA ILE A 1 3.21 2.99 -5.68
C ILE A 1 4.05 4.04 -6.41
N PHE A 2 3.53 4.60 -7.50
CA PHE A 2 4.21 5.67 -8.24
C PHE A 2 3.54 7.01 -7.95
N GLU A 3 4.31 8.00 -7.53
CA GLU A 3 3.92 9.39 -7.34
C GLU A 3 4.74 10.32 -8.24
N GLN A 4 4.41 11.62 -8.26
CA GLN A 4 5.01 12.60 -9.16
C GLN A 4 6.56 12.64 -9.15
N LYS A 5 7.18 12.41 -7.98
CA LYS A 5 8.65 12.43 -7.81
C LYS A 5 9.18 11.25 -6.99
N HIS A 6 8.31 10.31 -6.63
CA HIS A 6 8.63 9.22 -5.73
C HIS A 6 8.12 7.89 -6.28
N TYR A 7 8.89 6.84 -6.05
CA TYR A 7 8.45 5.47 -6.21
C TYR A 7 8.63 4.75 -4.87
N TYR A 8 7.54 4.15 -4.40
CA TYR A 8 7.50 3.38 -3.17
C TYR A 8 7.34 1.89 -3.51
N SER A 9 8.29 1.07 -3.11
CA SER A 9 8.19 -0.39 -3.18
C SER A 9 7.98 -0.93 -1.77
N LEU A 10 6.98 -1.79 -1.60
CA LEU A 10 6.69 -2.42 -0.32
C LEU A 10 6.97 -3.91 -0.43
N ASN A 11 7.89 -4.41 0.37
CA ASN A 11 8.13 -5.83 0.58
C ASN A 11 7.29 -6.27 1.78
N TYR A 12 6.22 -7.02 1.52
CA TYR A 12 5.31 -7.50 2.56
C TYR A 12 5.88 -8.65 3.39
N ASP A 13 6.85 -9.40 2.85
CA ASP A 13 7.45 -10.54 3.57
C ASP A 13 8.44 -10.02 4.62
N ASP A 14 9.38 -9.17 4.21
CA ASP A 14 10.41 -8.59 5.10
C ASP A 14 9.94 -7.33 5.84
N GLN A 15 8.72 -6.85 5.57
CA GLN A 15 8.13 -5.62 6.13
C GLN A 15 9.05 -4.39 5.94
N GLN A 16 9.45 -4.17 4.69
CA GLN A 16 10.37 -3.09 4.29
C GLN A 16 9.72 -2.18 3.25
N LEU A 17 9.98 -0.87 3.39
CA LEU A 17 9.56 0.15 2.43
C LEU A 17 10.81 0.77 1.78
N ASP A 18 10.98 0.54 0.47
CA ASP A 18 12.00 1.21 -0.32
C ASP A 18 11.40 2.43 -1.02
N ILE A 19 12.11 3.55 -0.93
CA ILE A 19 11.71 4.83 -1.48
C ILE A 19 12.79 5.27 -2.46
N ALA A 20 12.41 5.45 -3.73
CA ALA A 20 13.24 6.13 -4.71
C ALA A 20 12.67 7.53 -4.95
N SER A 21 13.49 8.57 -4.80
CA SER A 21 13.11 9.97 -5.01
C SER A 21 13.99 10.65 -6.05
N ALA A 22 13.39 11.46 -6.92
CA ALA A 22 14.14 12.24 -7.90
C ALA A 22 14.47 13.63 -7.35
N SER A 23 15.76 13.95 -7.24
CA SER A 23 16.24 15.30 -6.94
C SER A 23 16.54 16.06 -8.23
N PRO A 24 16.27 17.38 -8.26
CA PRO A 24 16.70 18.22 -9.38
C PRO A 24 18.21 18.10 -9.61
N PRO A 25 18.67 18.22 -10.86
CA PRO A 25 20.10 18.27 -11.14
C PRO A 25 20.76 19.46 -10.43
N LYS A 26 22.03 19.29 -10.06
CA LYS A 26 22.81 20.33 -9.35
C LYS A 26 23.27 21.45 -10.31
N ASP A 27 23.28 21.18 -11.60
CA ASP A 27 23.68 22.04 -12.71
C ASP A 27 22.58 22.11 -13.79
N GLU A 28 22.54 23.22 -14.54
CA GLU A 28 21.48 23.48 -15.53
C GLU A 28 21.43 22.45 -16.69
N ASN A 29 22.53 21.72 -16.92
CA ASN A 29 22.66 20.68 -17.94
C ASN A 29 22.76 19.25 -17.36
N GLY A 30 22.52 19.09 -16.05
CA GLY A 30 22.65 17.82 -15.36
C GLY A 30 21.45 16.90 -15.55
N TRP A 31 21.68 15.61 -15.26
CA TRP A 31 20.60 14.64 -15.09
C TRP A 31 20.05 14.68 -13.66
N PRO A 32 18.75 14.48 -13.45
CA PRO A 32 18.19 14.29 -12.12
C PRO A 32 18.88 13.13 -11.39
N GLU A 33 19.20 13.33 -10.12
CA GLU A 33 19.75 12.27 -9.26
C GLU A 33 18.59 11.45 -8.67
N ILE A 34 18.73 10.12 -8.65
CA ILE A 34 17.79 9.23 -7.94
C ILE A 34 18.42 8.89 -6.60
N ASN A 35 17.77 9.33 -5.52
CA ASN A 35 18.14 8.92 -4.17
C ASN A 35 17.30 7.72 -3.75
N GLN A 36 17.93 6.76 -3.08
CA GLN A 36 17.27 5.58 -2.55
C GLN A 36 17.37 5.57 -1.03
N GLU A 37 16.26 5.28 -0.38
CA GLU A 37 16.15 5.12 1.06
C GLU A 37 15.39 3.83 1.36
N THR A 38 15.87 3.08 2.35
CA THR A 38 15.22 1.87 2.84
C THR A 38 14.76 2.10 4.27
N LEU A 39 13.45 2.01 4.48
CA LEU A 39 12.83 2.05 5.79
C LEU A 39 12.49 0.64 6.26
N HIS A 40 13.06 0.25 7.40
CA HIS A 40 12.72 -0.98 8.09
C HIS A 40 11.55 -0.68 9.03
N LEU A 41 10.40 -1.30 8.79
CA LEU A 41 9.22 -1.14 9.64
C LEU A 41 9.34 -2.07 10.84
N GLU A 42 8.78 -1.66 11.98
CA GLU A 42 8.65 -2.55 13.12
C GLU A 42 7.72 -3.71 12.75
N PRO A 43 8.21 -4.97 12.74
CA PRO A 43 7.37 -6.07 12.31
C PRO A 43 6.23 -6.31 13.28
N CYS A 44 5.03 -6.54 12.75
CA CYS A 44 3.89 -6.99 13.54
C CYS A 44 3.24 -8.22 12.91
N LEU A 45 2.51 -8.99 13.72
CA LEU A 45 1.64 -10.06 13.23
C LEU A 45 0.37 -9.40 12.66
N PRO A 46 0.11 -9.45 11.34
CA PRO A 46 -0.96 -8.67 10.73
C PRO A 46 -2.35 -8.99 11.28
N LEU A 47 -2.62 -10.28 11.56
CA LEU A 47 -3.90 -10.71 12.14
C LEU A 47 -4.11 -10.16 13.54
N ASP A 48 -3.08 -10.16 14.38
CA ASP A 48 -3.18 -9.64 15.75
C ASP A 48 -3.43 -8.12 15.73
N ALA A 49 -2.75 -7.40 14.83
CA ALA A 49 -2.98 -5.97 14.62
C ALA A 49 -4.40 -5.68 14.13
N GLU A 50 -4.92 -6.48 13.20
CA GLU A 50 -6.29 -6.35 12.69
C GLU A 50 -7.34 -6.61 13.79
N LEU A 51 -7.18 -7.67 14.57
CA LEU A 51 -8.07 -8.00 15.68
C LEU A 51 -8.07 -6.92 16.76
N ALA A 52 -6.89 -6.38 17.09
CA ALA A 52 -6.76 -5.27 18.03
C ALA A 52 -7.52 -4.03 17.54
N ALA A 53 -7.37 -3.68 16.25
CA ALA A 53 -8.09 -2.57 15.64
C ALA A 53 -9.62 -2.80 15.66
N PHE A 54 -10.08 -4.01 15.33
CA PHE A 54 -11.50 -4.36 15.37
C PHE A 54 -12.09 -4.23 16.79
N ILE A 55 -11.42 -4.80 17.80
CA ILE A 55 -11.85 -4.71 19.20
C ILE A 55 -11.91 -3.23 19.63
N GLN A 56 -10.94 -2.42 19.22
CA GLN A 56 -10.91 -0.99 19.55
C GLN A 56 -12.10 -0.25 18.92
N SER A 57 -12.42 -0.51 17.65
CA SER A 57 -13.60 0.07 16.99
C SER A 57 -14.90 -0.27 17.71
N VAL A 58 -15.07 -1.52 18.13
CA VAL A 58 -16.25 -1.96 18.90
C VAL A 58 -16.32 -1.25 20.26
N ARG A 59 -15.22 -1.19 21.00
CA ARG A 59 -15.18 -0.58 22.34
C ARG A 59 -15.44 0.93 22.31
N THR A 60 -14.96 1.60 21.27
CA THR A 60 -15.08 3.06 21.13
C THR A 60 -16.28 3.50 20.31
N ASN A 61 -17.05 2.55 19.79
CA ASN A 61 -18.15 2.79 18.85
C ASN A 61 -17.71 3.67 17.66
N THR A 62 -16.54 3.38 17.11
CA THR A 62 -16.00 4.06 15.93
C THR A 62 -16.03 3.11 14.73
N PRO A 63 -16.13 3.64 13.49
CA PRO A 63 -16.07 2.80 12.30
C PRO A 63 -14.74 2.02 12.22
N PRO A 64 -14.75 0.73 11.82
CA PRO A 64 -13.52 -0.01 11.55
C PRO A 64 -12.82 0.52 10.30
N LEU A 65 -11.49 0.29 10.21
CA LEU A 65 -10.67 0.66 9.06
C LEU A 65 -11.22 0.10 7.74
N VAL A 66 -11.72 -1.14 7.78
CA VAL A 66 -12.41 -1.79 6.65
C VAL A 66 -13.83 -2.10 7.08
N THR A 67 -14.81 -1.43 6.47
CA THR A 67 -16.23 -1.69 6.72
C THR A 67 -16.77 -2.77 5.79
N GLY A 68 -17.96 -3.32 6.10
CA GLY A 68 -18.64 -4.26 5.22
C GLY A 68 -18.93 -3.69 3.82
N ARG A 69 -19.15 -2.37 3.70
CA ARG A 69 -19.31 -1.72 2.39
C ARG A 69 -18.02 -1.75 1.58
N VAL A 70 -16.88 -1.44 2.21
CA VAL A 70 -15.56 -1.51 1.56
C VAL A 70 -15.27 -2.94 1.10
N GLY A 71 -15.54 -3.93 1.97
CA GLY A 71 -15.39 -5.35 1.62
C GLY A 71 -16.25 -5.77 0.43
N LEU A 72 -17.52 -5.35 0.37
CA LEU A 72 -18.41 -5.67 -0.74
C LEU A 72 -17.93 -5.06 -2.07
N GLU A 73 -17.42 -3.83 -2.05
CA GLU A 73 -16.84 -3.21 -3.26
C GLU A 73 -15.59 -3.93 -3.75
N ALA A 74 -14.72 -4.37 -2.83
CA ALA A 74 -13.55 -5.18 -3.19
C ALA A 74 -13.96 -6.50 -3.87
N VAL A 75 -14.98 -7.19 -3.32
CA VAL A 75 -15.53 -8.42 -3.92
C VAL A 75 -16.11 -8.15 -5.31
N ARG A 76 -16.85 -7.04 -5.48
CA ARG A 76 -17.40 -6.66 -6.79
C ARG A 76 -16.30 -6.48 -7.83
N VAL A 77 -15.23 -5.76 -7.50
CA VAL A 77 -14.09 -5.55 -8.41
C VAL A 77 -13.38 -6.87 -8.73
N ALA A 78 -13.17 -7.73 -7.73
CA ALA A 78 -12.57 -9.05 -7.93
C ALA A 78 -13.39 -9.92 -8.91
N ASN A 79 -14.72 -9.89 -8.81
CA ASN A 79 -15.60 -10.59 -9.75
C ASN A 79 -15.48 -10.06 -11.17
N ILE A 80 -15.46 -8.72 -11.34
CA ILE A 80 -15.27 -8.12 -12.66
C ILE A 80 -13.96 -8.60 -13.29
N ILE A 81 -12.85 -8.58 -12.54
CA ILE A 81 -11.55 -9.05 -13.04
C ILE A 81 -11.65 -10.52 -13.46
N LYS A 82 -12.22 -11.38 -12.61
CA LYS A 82 -12.39 -12.81 -12.89
C LYS A 82 -13.20 -13.07 -14.17
N GLU A 83 -14.30 -12.34 -14.36
CA GLU A 83 -15.15 -12.46 -15.55
C GLU A 83 -14.40 -12.04 -16.81
N ASN A 84 -13.66 -10.92 -16.77
CA ASN A 84 -12.86 -10.45 -17.90
C ASN A 84 -11.74 -11.42 -18.26
N MET A 85 -11.03 -11.98 -17.26
CA MET A 85 -10.01 -13.00 -17.50
C MET A 85 -10.57 -14.25 -18.18
N SER A 86 -11.79 -14.66 -17.80
CA SER A 86 -12.44 -15.85 -18.35
C SER A 86 -12.94 -15.63 -19.79
N ALA A 87 -13.30 -14.39 -20.15
CA ALA A 87 -13.74 -14.03 -21.50
C ALA A 87 -12.59 -13.91 -22.52
N CYS A 88 -11.34 -13.79 -22.06
CA CYS A 88 -10.15 -13.73 -22.91
C CYS A 88 -9.52 -15.10 -23.21
N LEU A 89 -10.08 -16.19 -22.65
CA LEU A 89 -9.68 -17.58 -22.88
C LEU A 89 -10.63 -18.26 -23.87
#